data_AF-A0A0C9RYI2-F1
#
_entry.id   AF-A0A0C9RYI2-F1
#
_cell.length_a   1.000
_cell.length_b   1.000
_cell.length_c   1.000
_cell.angle_alpha   90.00
_cell.angle_beta   90.00
_cell.angle_gamma   90.00
#
_symmetry.space_group_name_H-M   'P 1'
#
loop_
_entity.id
_entity.type
_entity.pdbx_description
1 polymer ?
#
loop_
_entity_poly.entity_id
_entity_poly.type
_entity_poly.pdbx_seq_one_letter_code
_entity_poly.pdbx_strand_id
1 'polypeptide(L)'
;MPVEQIEDPSVKIRPPSKLIQFIRKNVNVKEAPESLRAVKKSHKPEALLKIKDIKWLNEFLIEYRKKTDTKVYIHELLEGADVILPEPKVTPRNPVLEARIQKLTAQQSAREYEAMTKGVDPIRKYYPEDTISYQSKYQSNFPKFSMEFISSQFSDNFMIYFTNCLMFYLLCGFIK
;
A
#
# COMPACT_ATOMS: atom_id res chain seq x y z
N MET A 1 2.04 1.37 -4.75
CA MET A 1 2.13 2.84 -4.68
C MET A 1 1.87 3.24 -3.23
N PRO A 2 2.60 4.19 -2.63
CA PRO A 2 2.22 4.69 -1.32
C PRO A 2 0.86 5.37 -1.46
N VAL A 3 -0.15 4.79 -0.81
CA VAL A 3 -1.52 5.31 -0.80
C VAL A 3 -1.58 6.36 0.31
N GLU A 4 -1.97 7.59 -0.02
CA GLU A 4 -2.15 8.63 0.97
C GLU A 4 -3.34 8.31 1.90
N GLN A 5 -3.32 8.88 3.11
CA GLN A 5 -4.40 8.71 4.08
C GLN A 5 -5.67 9.40 3.56
N ILE A 6 -6.81 8.75 3.76
CA ILE A 6 -8.13 9.23 3.32
C ILE A 6 -8.50 10.49 4.14
N GLU A 7 -8.74 11.61 3.46
CA GLU A 7 -9.07 12.90 4.10
C GLU A 7 -10.42 12.86 4.85
N ASP A 8 -11.45 12.30 4.21
CA ASP A 8 -12.79 12.16 4.79
C ASP A 8 -13.22 10.69 4.80
N PRO A 9 -13.10 9.96 5.92
CA PRO A 9 -13.52 8.55 6.01
C PRO A 9 -15.06 8.36 6.01
N SER A 10 -15.83 9.43 5.76
CA SER A 10 -17.28 9.39 5.87
C SER A 10 -17.90 8.75 4.62
N VAL A 11 -18.49 7.57 4.81
CA VAL A 11 -19.28 6.88 3.78
C VAL A 11 -20.54 7.68 3.45
N LYS A 12 -20.78 7.86 2.15
CA LYS A 12 -21.96 8.57 1.64
C LYS A 12 -22.85 7.59 0.90
N ILE A 13 -24.16 7.68 1.13
CA ILE A 13 -25.15 6.78 0.53
C ILE A 13 -26.07 7.58 -0.38
N ARG A 14 -26.25 7.09 -1.60
CA ARG A 14 -27.22 7.62 -2.55
C ARG A 14 -28.60 7.04 -2.22
N PRO A 15 -29.59 7.88 -1.86
CA PRO A 15 -30.90 7.42 -1.48
C PRO A 15 -31.67 6.83 -2.68
N PRO A 16 -32.26 5.64 -2.54
CA PRO A 16 -33.08 5.03 -3.59
C PRO A 16 -34.46 5.69 -3.67
N SER A 17 -35.15 5.49 -4.79
CA SER A 17 -36.46 6.10 -5.08
C SER A 17 -37.52 5.78 -4.01
N LYS A 18 -37.52 4.55 -3.46
CA LYS A 18 -38.42 4.11 -2.37
C LYS A 18 -38.25 4.97 -1.11
N LEU A 19 -37.01 5.21 -0.72
CA LEU A 19 -36.67 6.00 0.47
C LEU A 19 -37.07 7.47 0.29
N ILE A 20 -36.87 8.05 -0.90
CA ILE A 20 -37.30 9.43 -1.20
C ILE A 20 -38.83 9.56 -1.10
N GLN A 21 -39.57 8.59 -1.64
CA GLN A 21 -41.04 8.57 -1.53
C GLN A 21 -41.50 8.44 -0.08
N PHE A 22 -40.84 7.61 0.73
CA PHE A 22 -41.15 7.43 2.14
C PHE A 22 -40.90 8.72 2.94
N ILE A 23 -39.75 9.37 2.75
CA ILE A 23 -39.42 10.64 3.41
C ILE A 23 -40.45 11.72 3.09
N ARG A 24 -40.91 11.79 1.83
CA ARG A 24 -41.93 12.76 1.41
C ARG A 24 -43.24 12.59 2.17
N LYS A 25 -43.69 11.35 2.36
CA LYS A 25 -44.99 11.04 2.97
C LYS A 25 -44.98 11.22 4.48
N ASN A 26 -43.90 10.81 5.15
CA ASN A 26 -43.95 10.56 6.60
C ASN A 26 -43.06 11.49 7.44
N VAL A 27 -42.06 12.16 6.86
CA VAL A 27 -41.09 12.94 7.65
C VAL A 27 -41.49 14.41 7.75
N ASN A 28 -41.68 14.90 8.97
CA ASN A 28 -41.93 16.32 9.25
C ASN A 28 -40.63 17.15 9.20
N VAL A 29 -40.71 18.39 8.71
CA VAL A 29 -39.53 19.23 8.38
C VAL A 29 -38.76 19.68 9.62
N LYS A 30 -39.42 19.74 10.79
CA LYS A 30 -38.88 20.34 12.02
C LYS A 30 -37.88 19.45 12.78
N GLU A 31 -37.96 18.13 12.62
CA GLU A 31 -37.25 17.16 13.45
C GLU A 31 -36.12 16.42 12.68
N ALA A 32 -36.07 16.60 11.36
CA ALA A 32 -35.14 15.89 10.49
C ALA A 32 -33.77 16.58 10.39
N PRO A 33 -32.66 15.81 10.35
CA PRO A 33 -31.32 16.32 10.10
C PRO A 33 -31.18 17.00 8.73
N GLU A 34 -30.18 17.87 8.61
CA GLU A 34 -30.00 18.79 7.48
C GLU A 34 -29.93 18.08 6.11
N SER A 35 -29.24 16.93 6.04
CA SER A 35 -29.15 16.11 4.82
C SER A 35 -30.53 15.62 4.35
N LEU A 36 -31.41 15.20 5.28
CA LEU A 36 -32.76 14.73 4.95
C LEU A 36 -33.70 15.88 4.57
N ARG A 37 -33.49 17.08 5.14
CA ARG A 37 -34.21 18.29 4.70
C ARG A 37 -33.87 18.67 3.27
N ALA A 38 -32.61 18.50 2.86
CA ALA A 38 -32.19 18.71 1.49
C ALA A 38 -32.87 17.71 0.53
N VAL A 39 -32.91 16.42 0.88
CA VAL A 39 -33.61 15.37 0.09
C VAL A 39 -35.09 15.71 -0.11
N LYS A 40 -35.77 16.20 0.93
CA LYS A 40 -37.19 16.56 0.85
C LYS A 40 -37.46 17.70 -0.15
N LYS A 41 -36.53 18.64 -0.27
CA LYS A 41 -36.64 19.83 -1.13
C LYS A 41 -36.23 19.56 -2.59
N SER A 42 -35.16 18.80 -2.80
CA SER A 42 -34.46 18.79 -4.10
C SER A 42 -35.00 17.81 -5.13
N HIS A 43 -35.91 16.87 -4.77
CA HIS A 43 -36.47 15.84 -5.66
C HIS A 43 -35.44 14.90 -6.32
N LYS A 44 -34.14 15.21 -6.28
CA LYS A 44 -33.08 14.48 -6.98
C LYS A 44 -32.44 13.41 -6.08
N PRO A 45 -32.12 12.23 -6.65
CA PRO A 45 -31.40 11.16 -5.96
C PRO A 45 -29.93 11.51 -5.63
N GLU A 46 -29.45 12.69 -6.05
CA GLU A 46 -28.06 13.13 -5.87
C GLU A 46 -27.74 13.59 -4.44
N ALA A 47 -28.72 13.68 -3.55
CA ALA A 47 -28.52 14.08 -2.17
C ALA A 47 -27.80 12.98 -1.38
N LEU A 48 -26.54 13.23 -1.00
CA LEU A 48 -25.69 12.28 -0.29
C LEU A 48 -26.09 12.19 1.19
N LEU A 49 -26.46 10.99 1.65
CA LEU A 49 -26.76 10.72 3.06
C LEU A 49 -25.52 10.26 3.81
N LYS A 50 -25.35 10.76 5.04
CA LYS A 50 -24.29 10.31 5.94
C LYS A 50 -24.82 9.19 6.85
N ILE A 51 -23.92 8.43 7.47
CA ILE A 51 -24.25 7.37 8.45
C ILE A 51 -25.13 7.92 9.60
N LYS A 52 -24.91 9.16 10.02
CA LYS A 52 -25.72 9.82 11.07
C LYS A 52 -27.19 9.90 10.70
N ASP A 53 -27.49 10.18 9.43
CA ASP A 53 -28.86 10.31 8.93
C ASP A 53 -29.59 8.95 8.91
N ILE A 54 -28.86 7.87 8.64
CA ILE A 54 -29.41 6.50 8.63
C ILE A 54 -29.71 6.01 10.04
N LYS A 55 -28.84 6.32 11.01
CA LYS A 55 -29.10 6.01 12.42
C LYS A 55 -30.39 6.71 12.89
N TRP A 56 -30.52 7.99 12.58
CA TRP A 56 -31.74 8.75 12.87
C TRP A 56 -32.97 8.15 12.18
N LEU A 57 -32.86 7.76 10.90
CA LEU A 57 -33.98 7.12 10.19
C LEU A 57 -34.41 5.80 10.84
N ASN A 58 -33.46 5.01 11.35
CA ASN A 58 -33.77 3.77 12.05
C ASN A 58 -34.53 4.03 13.36
N GLU A 59 -34.09 5.02 14.15
CA GLU A 59 -34.79 5.45 15.38
C GLU A 59 -36.21 5.92 15.06
N PHE A 60 -36.36 6.76 14.03
CA PHE A 60 -37.67 7.23 13.56
C PHE A 60 -38.59 6.08 13.14
N LEU A 61 -38.08 5.08 12.43
CA LEU A 61 -38.87 3.91 12.02
C LEU A 61 -39.29 3.04 13.21
N ILE A 62 -38.46 2.92 14.25
CA ILE A 62 -38.82 2.20 15.47
C ILE A 62 -40.00 2.88 16.17
N GLU A 63 -39.99 4.22 16.26
CA GLU A 63 -41.12 4.97 16.80
C GLU A 63 -42.36 4.88 15.92
N TYR A 64 -42.19 4.94 14.60
CA TYR A 64 -43.28 4.85 13.64
C TYR A 64 -44.03 3.52 13.75
N ARG A 65 -43.30 2.40 13.96
CA ARG A 65 -43.88 1.06 14.19
C ARG A 65 -44.62 0.93 15.52
N LYS A 66 -44.24 1.72 16.54
CA LYS A 66 -45.00 1.74 17.81
C LYS A 66 -46.33 2.46 17.66
N LYS A 67 -46.40 3.45 16.76
CA LYS A 67 -47.60 4.28 16.54
C LYS A 67 -48.53 3.70 15.47
N THR A 68 -48.00 2.91 14.54
CA THR A 68 -48.71 2.40 13.37
C THR A 68 -48.44 0.90 13.20
N ASP A 69 -49.48 0.11 12.91
CA ASP A 69 -49.34 -1.35 12.70
C ASP A 69 -48.62 -1.72 11.38
N THR A 70 -48.28 -0.73 10.55
CA THR A 70 -47.54 -0.94 9.30
C THR A 70 -46.06 -1.26 9.57
N LYS A 71 -45.65 -2.48 9.22
CA LYS A 71 -44.27 -2.97 9.34
C LYS A 71 -43.45 -2.59 8.11
N VAL A 72 -42.86 -1.38 8.13
CA VAL A 72 -41.87 -0.97 7.12
C VAL A 72 -40.46 -1.13 7.69
N TYR A 73 -39.60 -1.83 6.96
CA TYR A 73 -38.22 -2.08 7.39
C TYR A 73 -37.20 -1.22 6.65
N ILE A 74 -36.08 -0.90 7.32
CA ILE A 74 -35.07 -0.01 6.76
C ILE A 74 -34.32 -0.65 5.58
N HIS A 75 -34.13 -1.98 5.60
CA HIS A 75 -33.49 -2.70 4.51
C HIS A 75 -34.34 -2.69 3.23
N GLU A 76 -35.68 -2.73 3.36
CA GLU A 76 -36.60 -2.60 2.21
C GLU A 76 -36.54 -1.20 1.59
N LEU A 77 -36.33 -0.18 2.43
CA LEU A 77 -36.17 1.20 1.98
C LEU A 77 -34.80 1.45 1.36
N LEU A 78 -33.75 0.76 1.80
CA LEU A 78 -32.39 0.89 1.28
C LEU A 78 -32.07 -0.11 0.15
N GLU A 79 -33.04 -0.90 -0.27
CA GLU A 79 -32.88 -1.81 -1.40
C GLU A 79 -32.55 -1.02 -2.68
N GLY A 80 -31.40 -1.34 -3.29
CA GLY A 80 -30.90 -0.64 -4.47
C GLY A 80 -30.24 0.71 -4.20
N ALA A 81 -29.82 0.97 -2.95
CA ALA A 81 -29.03 2.16 -2.63
C ALA A 81 -27.56 2.00 -3.06
N ASP A 82 -27.00 2.99 -3.76
CA ASP A 82 -25.57 3.02 -4.08
C ASP A 82 -24.76 3.56 -2.90
N VAL A 83 -23.71 2.84 -2.51
CA VAL A 83 -22.77 3.28 -1.47
C VAL A 83 -21.53 3.88 -2.14
N ILE A 84 -21.29 5.16 -1.90
CA ILE A 84 -20.10 5.87 -2.38
C ILE A 84 -19.05 5.82 -1.27
N LEU A 85 -17.99 5.07 -1.55
CA LEU A 85 -16.84 4.95 -0.66
C LEU A 85 -15.90 6.14 -0.87
N PRO A 86 -15.23 6.62 0.19
CA PRO A 86 -14.19 7.61 0.04
C PRO A 86 -12.97 6.96 -0.61
N GLU A 87 -12.56 7.48 -1.75
CA GLU A 87 -11.39 6.99 -2.47
C GLU A 87 -10.12 7.72 -1.99
N PRO A 88 -9.02 7.01 -1.77
CA PRO A 88 -7.75 7.64 -1.45
C PRO A 88 -7.23 8.41 -2.67
N LYS A 89 -6.61 9.57 -2.42
CA LYS A 89 -5.94 10.31 -3.49
C LYS A 89 -4.74 9.51 -3.97
N VAL A 90 -4.74 9.19 -5.27
CA VAL A 90 -3.59 8.55 -5.91
C VAL A 90 -2.60 9.64 -6.26
N THR A 91 -1.44 9.62 -5.62
CA THR A 91 -0.35 10.53 -5.99
C THR A 91 0.16 10.20 -7.39
N PRO A 92 0.36 11.21 -8.26
CA PRO A 92 0.97 10.97 -9.56
C PRO A 92 2.41 10.49 -9.35
N ARG A 93 2.83 9.53 -10.16
CA ARG A 93 4.20 9.01 -10.10
C ARG A 93 5.16 10.09 -10.58
N ASN A 94 6.36 10.15 -9.98
CA ASN A 94 7.35 11.17 -10.35
C ASN A 94 7.83 10.93 -11.81
N PRO A 95 7.68 11.92 -12.72
CA PRO A 95 7.99 11.75 -14.13
C PRO A 95 9.46 11.44 -14.40
N VAL A 96 10.37 11.96 -13.56
CA VAL A 96 11.81 11.69 -13.67
C VAL A 96 12.11 10.22 -13.37
N LEU A 97 11.43 9.66 -12.37
CA LEU A 97 11.61 8.25 -12.00
C LEU A 97 11.01 7.32 -13.05
N GLU A 98 9.88 7.67 -13.65
CA GLU A 98 9.30 6.90 -14.75
C GLU A 98 10.22 6.88 -15.98
N ALA A 99 10.75 8.05 -16.37
CA ALA A 99 11.70 8.14 -17.47
C ALA A 99 12.97 7.30 -17.21
N ARG A 100 13.47 7.32 -15.96
CA ARG A 100 14.62 6.50 -15.55
C ARG A 100 14.30 5.01 -15.60
N ILE A 101 13.11 4.59 -15.16
CA ILE A 101 12.68 3.20 -15.21
C ILE A 101 12.55 2.74 -16.66
N GLN A 102 11.89 3.51 -17.52
CA GLN A 102 11.78 3.20 -18.95
C GLN A 102 13.15 3.00 -19.59
N LYS A 103 14.11 3.89 -19.29
CA LYS A 103 15.49 3.76 -19.75
C LYS A 103 16.15 2.46 -19.26
N LEU A 104 16.04 2.16 -17.96
CA LEU A 104 16.63 0.95 -17.37
C LEU A 104 15.99 -0.33 -17.93
N THR A 105 14.68 -0.35 -18.11
CA THR A 105 13.95 -1.47 -18.71
C THR A 105 14.37 -1.67 -20.16
N ALA A 106 14.52 -0.60 -20.94
CA ALA A 106 15.03 -0.69 -22.30
C ALA A 106 16.46 -1.27 -22.33
N GLN A 107 17.35 -0.77 -21.47
CA GLN A 107 18.73 -1.29 -21.35
C GLN A 107 18.78 -2.75 -20.91
N GLN A 108 17.89 -3.17 -20.01
CA GLN A 108 17.80 -4.56 -19.58
C GLN A 108 17.27 -5.44 -20.70
N SER A 109 16.19 -5.04 -21.37
CA SER A 109 15.63 -5.79 -22.50
C SER A 109 16.62 -5.96 -23.65
N ALA A 110 17.43 -4.93 -23.94
CA ALA A 110 18.49 -5.01 -24.95
C ALA A 110 19.57 -6.01 -24.56
N ARG A 111 20.04 -5.99 -23.29
CA ARG A 111 21.02 -6.97 -22.79
C ARG A 111 20.47 -8.39 -22.80
N GLU A 112 19.21 -8.57 -22.41
CA GLU A 112 18.53 -9.87 -22.44
C GLU A 112 18.38 -10.38 -23.88
N TYR A 113 18.00 -9.51 -24.81
CA TYR A 113 17.93 -9.84 -26.23
C TYR A 113 19.30 -10.25 -26.79
N GLU A 114 20.34 -9.45 -26.55
CA GLU A 114 21.71 -9.77 -26.99
C GLU A 114 22.21 -11.10 -26.43
N ALA A 115 21.91 -11.40 -25.16
CA ALA A 115 22.25 -12.68 -24.54
C ALA A 115 21.54 -13.85 -25.23
N MET A 116 20.26 -13.71 -25.57
CA MET A 116 19.49 -14.74 -26.29
C MET A 116 19.98 -14.94 -27.73
N THR A 117 20.34 -13.86 -28.43
CA THR A 117 20.77 -13.92 -29.84
C THR A 117 22.28 -14.13 -30.02
N LYS A 118 23.07 -14.15 -28.94
CA LYS A 118 24.53 -14.30 -28.95
C LYS A 118 25.02 -15.53 -29.74
N GLY A 119 24.24 -16.61 -29.76
CA GLY A 119 24.58 -17.84 -30.48
C GLY A 119 24.32 -17.82 -31.98
N VAL A 120 23.57 -16.83 -32.48
CA VAL A 120 23.13 -16.75 -33.88
C VAL A 120 24.19 -16.05 -34.75
N ASP A 121 24.88 -15.04 -34.21
CA ASP A 121 25.92 -14.29 -34.93
C ASP A 121 27.32 -14.87 -34.70
N PRO A 122 27.99 -15.45 -35.73
CA PRO A 122 29.31 -16.06 -35.56
C PRO A 122 30.41 -15.03 -35.22
N ILE A 123 30.22 -13.76 -35.55
CA ILE A 123 31.19 -12.66 -35.34
C ILE A 123 31.16 -12.16 -33.88
N ARG A 124 30.03 -12.27 -33.18
CA ARG A 124 29.81 -11.70 -31.82
C ARG A 124 29.80 -12.76 -30.71
N LYS A 125 30.22 -13.98 -31.03
CA LYS A 125 30.13 -15.14 -30.14
C LYS A 125 30.95 -15.00 -28.85
N TYR A 126 32.02 -14.20 -28.86
CA TYR A 126 32.89 -13.95 -27.72
C TYR A 126 33.02 -12.45 -27.47
N TYR A 127 32.48 -11.96 -26.34
CA TYR A 127 32.81 -10.63 -25.85
C TYR A 127 34.19 -10.68 -25.16
N PRO A 128 35.00 -9.62 -25.24
CA PRO A 128 36.29 -9.57 -24.54
C PRO A 128 36.11 -9.73 -23.03
N GLU A 129 34.98 -9.28 -22.48
CA GLU A 129 34.63 -9.41 -21.05
C GLU A 129 34.51 -10.87 -20.57
N ASP A 130 34.19 -11.80 -21.47
CA ASP A 130 34.01 -13.23 -21.16
C ASP A 130 35.33 -14.01 -21.22
N THR A 131 36.42 -13.39 -21.68
CA THR A 131 37.72 -14.08 -21.77
C THR A 131 38.40 -14.13 -20.41
N ILE A 132 39.02 -15.28 -20.11
CA ILE A 132 39.82 -15.48 -18.89
C ILE A 132 40.90 -14.39 -18.78
N SER A 133 41.52 -14.02 -19.92
CA SER A 133 42.54 -12.97 -19.98
C SER A 133 42.04 -11.60 -19.52
N TYR A 134 40.77 -11.27 -19.80
CA TYR A 134 40.17 -10.03 -19.38
C TYR A 134 39.84 -10.07 -17.89
N GLN A 135 39.22 -11.15 -17.40
CA GLN A 135 38.94 -11.37 -15.98
C GLN A 135 40.20 -11.33 -15.11
N SER A 136 41.30 -11.95 -15.56
CA SER A 136 42.60 -11.91 -14.89
C SER A 136 43.18 -10.49 -14.75
N LYS A 137 42.87 -9.58 -15.68
CA LYS A 137 43.32 -8.18 -15.64
C LYS A 137 42.59 -7.34 -14.59
N TYR A 138 41.30 -7.61 -14.36
CA TYR A 138 40.57 -7.01 -13.24
C TYR A 138 41.04 -7.58 -11.91
N GLN A 139 41.36 -8.88 -11.88
CA GLN A 139 41.90 -9.54 -10.70
C GLN A 139 43.26 -8.96 -10.27
N SER A 140 44.14 -8.68 -11.23
CA SER A 140 45.44 -8.05 -10.94
C SER A 140 45.33 -6.60 -10.45
N ASN A 141 44.19 -5.94 -10.69
CA ASN A 141 43.94 -4.56 -10.28
C ASN A 141 43.18 -4.46 -8.94
N PHE A 142 42.82 -5.58 -8.29
CA PHE A 142 42.35 -5.49 -6.91
C PHE A 142 43.46 -4.94 -6.03
N PRO A 143 43.19 -3.87 -5.25
CA PRO A 143 44.20 -3.28 -4.40
C PRO A 143 44.61 -4.29 -3.33
N LYS A 144 45.89 -4.69 -3.32
CA LYS A 144 46.52 -5.58 -2.33
C LYS A 144 46.20 -5.20 -0.87
N PHE A 145 45.88 -3.92 -0.65
CA PHE A 145 45.48 -3.33 0.61
C PHE A 145 44.26 -3.99 1.29
N SER A 146 43.29 -4.52 0.53
CA SER A 146 42.09 -5.12 1.13
C SER A 146 42.35 -6.49 1.77
N MET A 147 43.35 -7.23 1.29
CA MET A 147 43.68 -8.56 1.83
C MET A 147 44.53 -8.45 3.10
N GLU A 148 45.46 -7.49 3.15
CA GLU A 148 46.30 -7.24 4.33
C GLU A 148 45.45 -6.79 5.53
N PHE A 149 44.44 -5.93 5.30
CA PHE A 149 43.54 -5.45 6.35
C PHE A 149 42.73 -6.58 7.01
N ILE A 150 42.23 -7.55 6.23
CA ILE A 150 41.48 -8.70 6.75
C ILE A 150 42.38 -9.60 7.60
N SER A 151 43.64 -9.80 7.19
CA SER A 151 44.59 -10.62 7.96
C SER A 151 44.97 -10.01 9.31
N SER A 152 45.11 -8.67 9.39
CA SER A 152 45.37 -7.95 10.64
C SER A 152 44.17 -8.02 11.59
N GLN A 153 42.94 -7.82 11.10
CA GLN A 153 41.74 -7.91 11.94
C GLN A 153 41.53 -9.33 12.52
N PHE A 154 41.96 -10.36 11.79
CA PHE A 154 41.85 -11.74 12.27
C PHE A 154 42.89 -12.08 13.35
N SER A 155 44.14 -11.62 13.22
CA SER A 155 45.16 -11.84 14.25
C SER A 155 44.83 -11.13 15.56
N ASP A 156 44.29 -9.92 15.47
CA ASP A 156 43.98 -9.10 16.64
C ASP A 156 42.79 -9.68 17.41
N ASN A 157 41.75 -10.14 16.70
CA ASN A 157 40.62 -10.84 17.32
C ASN A 157 41.01 -12.21 17.88
N PHE A 158 41.93 -12.95 17.23
CA PHE A 158 42.39 -14.25 17.74
C PHE A 158 43.17 -14.10 19.06
N MET A 159 44.03 -13.09 19.19
CA MET A 159 44.76 -12.82 20.42
C MET A 159 43.86 -12.35 21.58
N ILE A 160 42.81 -11.58 21.27
CA ILE A 160 41.80 -11.16 22.27
C ILE A 160 40.98 -12.36 22.75
N TYR A 161 40.61 -13.29 21.86
CA TYR A 161 39.90 -14.51 22.26
C TYR A 161 40.78 -15.44 23.10
N PHE A 162 42.06 -15.60 22.74
CA PHE A 162 42.97 -16.48 23.48
C PHE A 162 43.27 -15.96 24.89
N THR A 163 43.48 -14.65 25.03
CA THR A 163 43.71 -14.00 26.34
C THR A 163 42.47 -14.01 27.23
N ASN A 164 41.28 -13.73 26.69
CA ASN A 164 40.03 -13.83 27.45
C ASN A 164 39.72 -15.27 27.87
N CYS A 165 40.01 -16.26 27.02
CA CYS A 165 39.79 -17.66 27.37
C CYS A 165 40.79 -18.15 28.45
N LEU A 166 42.06 -17.72 28.39
CA LEU A 166 43.06 -18.05 29.41
C LEU A 166 42.74 -17.39 30.77
N MET A 167 42.24 -16.15 30.75
CA MET A 167 41.79 -15.45 31.95
C MET A 167 40.54 -16.10 32.56
N PHE A 168 39.61 -16.60 31.75
CA PHE A 168 38.44 -17.33 32.24
C PHE A 168 38.83 -18.66 32.91
N TYR A 169 39.80 -19.38 32.35
CA TYR A 169 40.32 -20.61 32.95
C TYR A 169 41.07 -20.36 34.27
N LEU A 170 41.82 -19.26 34.39
CA LEU A 170 42.49 -18.88 35.63
C LEU A 170 41.54 -18.37 36.73
N LEU A 171 40.46 -17.66 36.35
CA LEU A 171 39.42 -17.20 37.29
C LEU A 171 38.52 -18.34 37.79
N CYS A 172 38.16 -19.31 36.93
CA CYS A 172 37.38 -20.49 37.36
C CYS A 172 38.20 -21.53 38.14
N GLY A 173 39.53 -21.52 38.04
CA GLY A 173 40.42 -22.41 38.81
C GLY A 173 40.65 -21.97 40.26
N PHE A 174 40.34 -20.72 40.61
CA PHE A 174 40.54 -20.17 41.97
C PHE A 174 39.30 -20.24 42.87
N ILE A 175 38.16 -20.73 42.34
CA ILE A 175 36.93 -20.98 43.10
C ILE A 175 36.69 -22.49 43.11
N LYS A 176 37.48 -23.22 43.90
CA LYS A 176 37.14 -24.57 44.37
C LYS A 176 37.86 -24.90 45.67
#